data_AF-A0AAW0WII4-F1
#
_entry.id   AF-A0AAW0WII4-F1
#
_cell.length_a   1.000
_cell.length_b   1.000
_cell.length_c   1.000
_cell.angle_alpha   90.00
_cell.angle_beta   90.00
_cell.angle_gamma   90.00
#
_symmetry.space_group_name_H-M   'P 1'
#
loop_
_entity.id
_entity.type
_entity.pdbx_description
1 polymer ?
#
loop_
_entity_poly.entity_id
_entity_poly.type
_entity_poly.pdbx_seq_one_letter_code
_entity_poly.pdbx_strand_id
1 'polypeptide(L)'
;MALNGERSALSGLSDLRKEKAEEKENLWKKILGEVQNSERNKLPSCKSVLVLGENESGKTTLIAKLQGNEDPKKGSGLEYAYIDVRDEYRDDHTRLSVWVLDGDPKHAELLEFAVNADNLEHTLVLLTVSMTVPWAIMDQLHTWASTLQDHIDKLNLDPDKFKEQQDRNGLYVNVRKGF
;
A
#
# COMPACT_ATOMS: atom_id res chain seq x y z
N MET A 1 36.44 -61.57 26.22
CA MET A 1 35.44 -60.50 26.38
C MET A 1 36.10 -59.17 26.13
N ALA A 2 36.06 -58.68 24.90
CA ALA A 2 36.43 -57.30 24.55
C ALA A 2 35.34 -56.84 23.59
N LEU A 3 34.67 -55.72 23.90
CA LEU A 3 33.78 -54.90 23.05
C LEU A 3 32.94 -54.01 23.99
N ASN A 4 33.53 -52.94 24.53
CA ASN A 4 32.75 -51.91 25.25
C ASN A 4 33.27 -50.47 25.02
N GLY A 5 34.17 -50.26 24.05
CA GLY A 5 34.80 -48.95 23.78
C GLY A 5 34.16 -48.12 22.66
N GLU A 6 33.29 -48.68 21.82
CA GLU A 6 32.83 -48.02 20.59
C GLU A 6 31.57 -47.15 20.74
N ARG A 7 30.83 -47.26 21.85
CA ARG A 7 29.57 -46.50 22.04
C ARG A 7 29.76 -45.03 22.43
N SER A 8 30.90 -44.64 23.00
CA SER A 8 31.13 -43.26 23.47
C SER A 8 31.55 -42.29 22.35
N ALA A 9 32.24 -42.78 21.31
CA ALA A 9 32.72 -41.93 20.22
C ALA A 9 31.60 -41.51 19.25
N LEU A 10 30.55 -42.32 19.13
CA LEU A 10 29.40 -42.05 18.26
C LEU A 10 28.47 -40.96 18.83
N SER A 11 28.36 -40.86 20.17
CA SER A 11 27.61 -39.80 20.87
C SER A 11 28.22 -38.41 20.65
N GLY A 12 29.54 -38.29 20.82
CA GLY A 12 30.23 -37.00 20.64
C GLY A 12 30.19 -36.49 19.19
N LEU A 13 30.10 -37.40 18.21
CA LEU A 13 29.96 -37.03 16.80
C LEU A 13 28.55 -36.50 16.46
N SER A 14 27.51 -36.99 17.15
CA SER A 14 26.15 -36.42 17.03
C SER A 14 26.02 -35.06 17.69
N ASP A 15 26.67 -34.85 18.84
CA ASP A 15 26.64 -33.56 19.56
C ASP A 15 27.38 -32.46 18.79
N LEU A 16 28.57 -32.76 18.23
CA LEU A 16 29.31 -31.86 17.34
C LEU A 16 28.55 -31.51 16.05
N ARG A 17 27.75 -32.46 15.53
CA ARG A 17 26.85 -32.20 14.39
C ARG A 17 25.67 -31.31 14.79
N LYS A 18 25.21 -31.40 16.03
CA LYS A 18 24.10 -30.61 16.57
C LYS A 18 24.54 -29.16 16.85
N GLU A 19 25.69 -28.96 17.50
CA GLU A 19 26.27 -27.62 17.71
C GLU A 19 26.53 -26.89 16.39
N LYS A 20 27.13 -27.58 15.40
CA LYS A 20 27.32 -26.99 14.06
C LYS A 20 26.01 -26.69 13.33
N ALA A 21 24.94 -27.42 13.60
CA ALA A 21 23.64 -27.16 13.02
C ALA A 21 22.98 -25.94 13.67
N GLU A 22 23.07 -25.82 15.00
CA GLU A 22 22.57 -24.69 15.77
C GLU A 22 23.33 -23.39 15.46
N GLU A 23 24.66 -23.44 15.33
CA GLU A 23 25.46 -22.28 14.89
C GLU A 23 25.06 -21.80 13.49
N LYS A 24 24.83 -22.74 12.57
CA LYS A 24 24.33 -22.40 11.23
C LYS A 24 22.94 -21.79 11.29
N GLU A 25 22.04 -22.35 12.09
CA GLU A 25 20.68 -21.82 12.28
C GLU A 25 20.72 -20.40 12.87
N ASN A 26 21.59 -20.15 13.84
CA ASN A 26 21.79 -18.84 14.45
C ASN A 26 22.40 -17.83 13.48
N LEU A 27 23.30 -18.27 12.59
CA LEU A 27 23.82 -17.45 11.51
C LEU A 27 22.71 -17.09 10.50
N TRP A 28 21.87 -18.05 10.11
CA TRP A 28 20.73 -17.77 9.23
C TRP A 28 19.74 -16.80 9.86
N LYS A 29 19.42 -16.95 11.15
CA LYS A 29 18.58 -15.99 11.89
C LYS A 29 19.18 -14.60 11.93
N LYS A 30 20.50 -14.49 12.11
CA LYS A 30 21.20 -13.20 12.13
C LYS A 30 21.20 -12.53 10.76
N ILE A 31 21.46 -13.29 9.69
CA ILE A 31 21.40 -12.80 8.31
C ILE A 31 19.97 -12.38 7.95
N LEU A 32 18.96 -13.20 8.29
CA LEU A 32 17.55 -12.87 8.05
C LEU A 32 17.13 -11.61 8.81
N GLY A 33 17.56 -11.45 10.07
CA GLY A 33 17.32 -10.25 10.85
C GLY A 33 17.99 -9.00 10.25
N GLU A 34 19.19 -9.15 9.71
CA GLU A 34 19.92 -8.06 9.06
C GLU A 34 19.26 -7.64 7.73
N VAL A 35 18.82 -8.61 6.91
CA VAL A 35 18.10 -8.34 5.66
C VAL A 35 16.75 -7.68 5.93
N GLN A 36 16.00 -8.15 6.93
CA GLN A 36 14.73 -7.55 7.34
C GLN A 36 14.91 -6.12 7.89
N ASN A 37 16.01 -5.85 8.60
CA ASN A 37 16.29 -4.50 9.08
C ASN A 37 16.79 -3.56 7.96
N SER A 38 17.46 -4.11 6.94
CA SER A 38 17.90 -3.39 5.75
C SER A 38 16.73 -2.90 4.88
N GLU A 39 15.58 -3.59 4.91
CA GLU A 39 14.36 -3.14 4.20
C GLU A 39 13.84 -1.79 4.71
N ARG A 40 14.09 -1.43 5.98
CA ARG A 40 13.68 -0.12 6.53
C ARG A 40 14.37 1.07 5.86
N ASN A 41 15.49 0.83 5.17
CA ASN A 41 16.24 1.86 4.46
C ASN A 41 15.85 1.96 2.98
N LYS A 42 14.96 1.09 2.48
CA LYS A 42 14.43 1.18 1.11
C LYS A 42 13.23 2.12 1.06
N LEU A 43 12.97 2.68 -0.12
CA LEU A 43 11.75 3.44 -0.36
C LEU A 43 10.51 2.56 -0.07
N PRO A 44 9.46 3.12 0.56
CA PRO A 44 8.23 2.37 0.83
C PRO A 44 7.56 1.95 -0.48
N SER A 45 7.18 0.67 -0.57
CA SER A 45 6.64 0.04 -1.78
C SER A 45 5.13 -0.22 -1.75
N CYS A 46 4.48 0.00 -0.61
CA CYS A 46 3.06 -0.29 -0.39
C CYS A 46 2.14 0.92 -0.62
N LYS A 47 2.65 2.03 -1.16
CA LYS A 47 1.87 3.26 -1.33
C LYS A 47 1.00 3.20 -2.58
N SER A 48 -0.21 3.72 -2.47
CA SER A 48 -1.17 3.82 -3.57
C SER A 48 -1.83 5.20 -3.62
N VAL A 49 -2.31 5.58 -4.80
CA VAL A 49 -3.12 6.78 -5.04
C VAL A 49 -4.44 6.33 -5.66
N LEU A 50 -5.56 6.73 -5.08
CA LEU A 50 -6.88 6.56 -5.66
C LEU A 50 -7.36 7.91 -6.22
N VAL A 51 -7.72 7.95 -7.50
CA VAL A 51 -8.24 9.13 -8.19
C VAL A 51 -9.72 8.96 -8.46
N LEU A 52 -10.52 9.87 -7.91
CA LEU A 52 -11.98 9.92 -8.07
C LEU A 52 -12.39 11.24 -8.74
N GLY A 53 -13.59 11.27 -9.33
CA GLY A 53 -14.13 12.48 -9.95
C GLY A 53 -15.06 12.17 -11.10
N GLU A 54 -15.78 13.18 -11.58
CA GLU A 54 -16.71 13.02 -12.70
C GLU A 54 -16.02 12.65 -14.02
N ASN A 55 -16.82 12.19 -14.97
CA ASN A 55 -16.34 12.00 -16.33
C ASN A 55 -15.79 13.30 -16.89
N GLU A 56 -14.68 13.19 -17.61
CA GLU A 56 -14.02 14.32 -18.27
C GLU A 56 -13.47 15.40 -17.32
N SER A 57 -13.34 15.11 -16.01
CA SER A 57 -12.64 16.00 -15.05
C SER A 57 -11.11 16.07 -15.25
N GLY A 58 -10.56 15.33 -16.22
CA GLY A 58 -9.13 15.30 -16.51
C GLY A 58 -8.31 14.28 -15.71
N LYS A 59 -8.93 13.30 -15.03
CA LYS A 59 -8.25 12.23 -14.27
C LYS A 59 -7.13 11.55 -15.06
N THR A 60 -7.48 10.96 -16.21
CA THR A 60 -6.53 10.22 -17.04
C THR A 60 -5.43 11.13 -17.54
N THR A 61 -5.74 12.38 -17.91
CA THR A 61 -4.75 13.38 -18.34
C THR A 61 -3.79 13.76 -17.21
N LEU A 62 -4.27 13.89 -15.98
CA LEU A 62 -3.44 14.18 -14.82
C LEU A 62 -2.44 13.05 -14.56
N ILE A 63 -2.90 11.80 -14.57
CA ILE A 63 -2.04 10.64 -14.36
C ILE A 63 -1.06 10.45 -15.52
N ALA A 64 -1.50 10.64 -16.76
CA ALA A 64 -0.63 10.59 -17.94
C ALA A 64 0.54 11.57 -17.83
N LYS A 65 0.25 12.81 -17.45
CA LYS A 65 1.27 13.85 -17.26
C LYS A 65 2.23 13.51 -16.13
N LEU A 66 1.74 12.95 -15.02
CA LEU A 66 2.60 12.50 -13.92
C LEU A 66 3.50 11.33 -14.31
N GLN A 67 3.02 10.45 -15.21
CA GLN A 67 3.80 9.33 -15.73
C GLN A 67 4.75 9.71 -16.88
N GLY A 68 4.61 10.91 -17.45
CA GLY A 68 5.29 11.26 -18.70
C GLY A 68 4.81 10.46 -19.91
N ASN A 69 3.58 9.92 -19.87
CA ASN A 69 2.97 9.20 -20.97
C ASN A 69 2.19 10.16 -21.88
N GLU A 70 2.55 10.23 -23.16
CA GLU A 70 1.93 11.13 -24.14
C GLU A 70 0.61 10.60 -24.73
N ASP A 71 0.37 9.28 -24.68
CA ASP A 71 -0.84 8.64 -25.19
C ASP A 71 -1.59 7.85 -24.10
N PRO A 72 -2.31 8.54 -23.20
CA PRO A 72 -3.15 7.87 -22.22
C PRO A 72 -4.36 7.21 -22.86
N LYS A 73 -4.49 5.89 -22.65
CA LYS A 73 -5.72 5.16 -23.00
C LYS A 73 -6.71 5.30 -21.86
N LYS A 74 -7.89 5.82 -22.15
CA LYS A 74 -9.03 5.77 -21.24
C LYS A 74 -9.59 4.34 -21.25
N GLY A 75 -9.60 3.70 -20.08
CA GLY A 75 -10.29 2.45 -19.81
C GLY A 75 -11.72 2.69 -19.32
N SER A 76 -12.28 1.68 -18.66
CA SER A 76 -13.64 1.71 -18.10
C SER A 76 -13.67 0.97 -16.78
N GLY A 77 -14.52 1.41 -15.85
CA GLY A 77 -14.63 0.83 -14.51
C GLY A 77 -13.51 1.32 -13.60
N LEU A 78 -12.56 0.43 -13.31
CA LEU A 78 -11.41 0.72 -12.45
C LEU A 78 -10.12 0.49 -13.24
N GLU A 79 -9.39 1.57 -13.49
CA GLU A 79 -8.12 1.53 -14.20
C GLU A 79 -6.96 1.45 -13.21
N TYR A 80 -5.97 0.62 -13.53
CA TYR A 80 -4.72 0.53 -12.79
C TYR A 80 -3.57 1.11 -13.62
N ALA A 81 -2.77 1.95 -12.97
CA ALA A 81 -1.54 2.50 -13.50
C ALA A 81 -0.47 2.51 -12.39
N TYR A 82 0.77 2.80 -12.72
CA TYR A 82 1.83 2.97 -11.71
C TYR A 82 2.76 4.11 -12.10
N ILE A 83 3.32 4.79 -11.11
CA ILE A 83 4.36 5.82 -11.31
C ILE A 83 5.66 5.26 -10.74
N ASP A 84 6.70 5.20 -11.57
CA ASP A 84 8.04 4.87 -11.10
C ASP A 84 8.62 6.09 -10.37
N VAL A 85 8.85 5.93 -9.06
CA VAL A 85 9.45 6.95 -8.20
C VAL A 85 10.90 6.58 -7.97
N ARG A 86 11.80 7.46 -8.38
CA ARG A 86 13.25 7.31 -8.22
C ARG A 86 13.75 8.26 -7.13
N ASP A 87 14.61 7.78 -6.25
CA ASP A 87 15.39 8.64 -5.36
C ASP A 87 16.59 9.20 -6.14
N GLU A 88 16.81 10.51 -6.13
CA GLU A 88 17.93 11.13 -6.84
C GLU A 88 19.29 10.85 -6.17
N TYR A 89 19.28 10.52 -4.88
CA TYR A 89 20.49 10.28 -4.09
C TYR A 89 20.85 8.81 -3.97
N ARG A 90 19.93 7.89 -4.32
CA ARG A 90 20.10 6.44 -4.18
C ARG A 90 19.77 5.75 -5.50
N ASP A 91 20.40 4.62 -5.80
CA ASP A 91 20.01 3.79 -6.94
C ASP A 91 18.77 2.91 -6.63
N ASP A 92 17.85 3.46 -5.83
CA ASP A 92 16.61 2.82 -5.42
C ASP A 92 15.45 3.38 -6.24
N HIS A 93 14.58 2.48 -6.70
CA HIS A 93 13.32 2.83 -7.36
C HIS A 93 12.17 2.11 -6.65
N THR A 94 11.02 2.78 -6.57
CA THR A 94 9.78 2.20 -6.06
C THR A 94 8.64 2.49 -7.01
N ARG A 95 7.56 1.71 -6.92
CA ARG A 95 6.36 1.91 -7.72
C ARG A 95 5.26 2.45 -6.82
N LEU A 96 4.73 3.61 -7.19
CA LEU A 96 3.51 4.14 -6.63
C LEU A 96 2.34 3.60 -7.43
N SER A 97 1.48 2.81 -6.79
CA SER A 97 0.28 2.28 -7.44
C SER A 97 -0.73 3.39 -7.64
N VAL A 98 -1.39 3.45 -8.79
CA VAL A 98 -2.41 4.46 -9.10
C VAL A 98 -3.68 3.75 -9.57
N TRP A 99 -4.79 4.04 -8.91
CA TRP A 99 -6.11 3.54 -9.24
C TRP A 99 -6.97 4.71 -9.71
N VAL A 100 -7.58 4.61 -10.88
CA VAL A 100 -8.48 5.65 -11.41
C VAL A 100 -9.85 5.03 -11.59
N LEU A 101 -10.83 5.55 -10.85
CA LEU A 101 -12.22 5.15 -11.02
C LEU A 101 -12.86 5.96 -12.13
N ASP A 102 -13.60 5.29 -13.00
CA ASP A 102 -14.43 5.92 -14.01
C ASP A 102 -15.53 6.78 -13.36
N GLY A 103 -16.00 7.81 -14.05
CA GLY A 103 -16.89 8.82 -13.45
C GLY A 103 -18.34 8.37 -13.21
N ASP A 104 -18.61 7.06 -13.22
CA ASP A 104 -19.92 6.49 -12.88
C ASP A 104 -19.88 5.94 -11.43
N PRO A 105 -20.67 6.51 -10.49
CA PRO A 105 -20.76 6.00 -9.13
C PRO A 105 -21.18 4.53 -9.02
N LYS A 106 -21.80 3.93 -10.05
CA LYS A 106 -22.11 2.49 -10.07
C LYS A 106 -20.88 1.61 -10.00
N HIS A 107 -19.73 2.13 -10.45
CA HIS A 107 -18.46 1.42 -10.35
C HIS A 107 -17.83 1.50 -8.96
N ALA A 108 -18.47 2.15 -7.98
CA ALA A 108 -17.96 2.25 -6.61
C ALA A 108 -17.75 0.88 -5.94
N GLU A 109 -18.44 -0.17 -6.36
CA GLU A 109 -18.19 -1.54 -5.89
C GLU A 109 -16.76 -1.99 -6.18
N LEU A 110 -16.14 -1.51 -7.26
CA LEU A 110 -14.75 -1.83 -7.61
C LEU A 110 -13.73 -1.19 -6.65
N LEU A 111 -14.15 -0.23 -5.81
CA LEU A 111 -13.25 0.39 -4.82
C LEU A 111 -12.70 -0.61 -3.82
N GLU A 112 -13.33 -1.77 -3.63
CA GLU A 112 -12.82 -2.85 -2.77
C GLU A 112 -11.45 -3.38 -3.22
N PHE A 113 -11.16 -3.32 -4.53
CA PHE A 113 -9.88 -3.75 -5.10
C PHE A 113 -8.79 -2.69 -4.94
N ALA A 114 -9.18 -1.41 -4.94
CA ALA A 114 -8.24 -0.30 -4.78
C ALA A 114 -7.93 -0.01 -3.31
N VAL A 115 -8.95 -0.07 -2.45
CA VAL A 115 -8.88 0.32 -1.03
C VAL A 115 -9.52 -0.75 -0.15
N ASN A 116 -8.71 -1.31 0.74
CA ASN A 116 -9.06 -2.31 1.73
C ASN A 116 -8.56 -1.90 3.12
N ALA A 117 -8.94 -2.66 4.15
CA ALA A 117 -8.62 -2.33 5.55
C ALA A 117 -7.11 -2.29 5.84
N ASP A 118 -6.29 -3.03 5.09
CA ASP A 118 -4.86 -3.13 5.30
C ASP A 118 -4.06 -2.04 4.55
N ASN A 119 -4.54 -1.59 3.39
CA ASN A 119 -3.84 -0.62 2.54
C ASN A 119 -4.33 0.83 2.72
N LEU A 120 -5.40 1.04 3.49
CA LEU A 120 -5.99 2.37 3.71
C LEU A 120 -4.97 3.38 4.25
N GLU A 121 -4.11 2.95 5.19
CA GLU A 121 -3.07 3.80 5.78
C GLU A 121 -1.97 4.24 4.79
N HIS A 122 -1.88 3.58 3.64
CA HIS A 122 -0.91 3.85 2.59
C HIS A 122 -1.54 4.41 1.32
N THR A 123 -2.85 4.70 1.35
CA THR A 123 -3.60 5.21 0.20
C THR A 123 -3.80 6.72 0.29
N LEU A 124 -3.39 7.45 -0.75
CA LEU A 124 -3.75 8.85 -0.95
C LEU A 124 -4.99 8.94 -1.84
N VAL A 125 -6.07 9.58 -1.36
CA VAL A 125 -7.25 9.83 -2.19
C VAL A 125 -7.17 11.23 -2.81
N LEU A 126 -7.31 11.30 -4.13
CA LEU A 126 -7.34 12.52 -4.92
C LEU A 126 -8.73 12.71 -5.56
N LEU A 127 -9.44 13.74 -5.11
CA LEU A 127 -10.71 14.16 -5.72
C LEU A 127 -10.43 15.15 -6.85
N THR A 128 -10.82 14.79 -8.07
CA THR A 128 -10.70 15.62 -9.27
C THR A 128 -12.07 16.15 -9.66
N VAL A 129 -12.12 17.43 -10.03
CA VAL A 129 -13.35 18.12 -10.42
C VAL A 129 -13.13 18.87 -11.72
N SER A 130 -14.19 19.00 -12.51
CA SER A 130 -14.08 19.75 -13.76
C SER A 130 -14.22 21.25 -13.53
N MET A 131 -13.26 22.02 -14.04
CA MET A 131 -13.32 23.49 -14.06
C MET A 131 -14.18 24.03 -15.22
N THR A 132 -14.70 23.17 -16.10
CA THR A 132 -15.62 23.60 -17.17
C THR A 132 -16.96 24.08 -16.62
N VAL A 133 -17.37 23.52 -15.48
CA VAL A 133 -18.66 23.77 -14.81
C VAL A 133 -18.39 24.08 -13.33
N PRO A 134 -17.77 25.25 -13.02
CA PRO A 134 -17.28 25.53 -11.67
C PRO A 134 -18.39 25.60 -10.61
N TRP A 135 -19.63 25.92 -11.01
CA TRP A 135 -20.78 25.94 -10.09
C TRP A 135 -21.18 24.54 -9.61
N ALA A 136 -20.85 23.47 -10.35
CA ALA A 136 -21.14 22.10 -9.97
C ALA A 136 -20.05 21.47 -9.07
N ILE A 137 -18.92 22.16 -8.84
CA ILE A 137 -17.78 21.61 -8.09
C ILE A 137 -18.21 21.12 -6.70
N MET A 138 -19.05 21.87 -5.99
CA MET A 138 -19.51 21.48 -4.65
C MET A 138 -20.34 20.19 -4.69
N ASP A 139 -21.27 20.08 -5.65
CA ASP A 139 -22.12 18.91 -5.82
C ASP A 139 -21.30 17.68 -6.23
N GLN A 140 -20.32 17.87 -7.13
CA GLN A 140 -19.38 16.84 -7.55
C GLN A 140 -18.56 16.33 -6.37
N LEU A 141 -17.94 17.24 -5.59
CA LEU A 141 -17.18 16.88 -4.41
C LEU A 141 -18.03 16.14 -3.40
N HIS A 142 -19.25 16.63 -3.12
CA HIS A 142 -20.15 15.99 -2.18
C HIS A 142 -20.53 14.58 -2.62
N THR A 143 -20.81 14.37 -3.91
CA THR A 143 -21.16 13.07 -4.47
C THR A 143 -20.01 12.06 -4.33
N TRP A 144 -18.80 12.44 -4.74
CA TRP A 144 -17.63 11.56 -4.67
C TRP A 144 -17.13 11.35 -3.23
N ALA A 145 -17.21 12.37 -2.37
CA ALA A 145 -16.90 12.24 -0.96
C ALA A 145 -17.89 11.32 -0.25
N SER A 146 -19.19 11.42 -0.55
CA SER A 146 -20.21 10.53 0.01
C SER A 146 -20.00 9.09 -0.46
N THR A 147 -19.68 8.89 -1.74
CA THR A 147 -19.39 7.56 -2.31
C THR A 147 -18.17 6.92 -1.64
N LEU A 148 -17.11 7.72 -1.41
CA LEU A 148 -15.93 7.27 -0.68
C LEU A 148 -16.24 6.95 0.79
N GLN A 149 -17.04 7.80 1.44
CA GLN A 149 -17.45 7.60 2.83
C GLN A 149 -18.25 6.31 2.97
N ASP A 150 -19.22 6.06 2.09
CA ASP A 150 -20.00 4.82 2.05
C ASP A 150 -19.10 3.59 1.85
N HIS A 151 -18.06 3.70 1.02
CA HIS A 151 -17.06 2.63 0.85
C HIS A 151 -16.24 2.39 2.12
N ILE A 152 -15.74 3.44 2.75
CA ILE A 152 -14.97 3.35 3.99
C ILE A 152 -15.82 2.74 5.11
N ASP A 153 -17.09 3.13 5.22
CA ASP A 153 -18.00 2.60 6.22
C ASP A 153 -18.30 1.10 5.98
N LYS A 154 -18.33 0.64 4.72
CA LYS A 154 -18.45 -0.79 4.36
C LYS A 154 -17.22 -1.62 4.74
N LEU A 155 -16.03 -1.02 4.78
CA LEU A 155 -14.80 -1.73 5.14
C LEU A 155 -14.76 -2.18 6.62
N ASN A 156 -15.76 -1.81 7.43
CA ASN A 156 -15.93 -2.19 8.84
C ASN A 156 -14.60 -2.14 9.61
N LEU A 157 -13.95 -0.99 9.50
CA LEU A 157 -12.64 -0.77 10.11
C LEU A 157 -12.75 -0.90 11.63
N ASP A 158 -11.83 -1.68 12.21
CA ASP A 158 -11.76 -1.86 13.65
C ASP A 158 -11.52 -0.49 14.31
N PRO A 159 -12.47 0.03 15.13
CA PRO A 159 -12.39 1.36 15.69
C PRO A 159 -11.14 1.56 16.58
N ASP A 160 -10.56 0.48 17.10
CA ASP A 160 -9.36 0.53 17.93
C ASP A 160 -8.11 0.83 17.10
N LYS A 161 -7.98 0.27 15.88
CA LYS A 161 -6.87 0.61 14.96
C LYS A 161 -6.97 2.06 14.48
N PHE A 162 -8.18 2.55 14.25
CA PHE A 162 -8.42 3.92 13.80
C PHE A 162 -8.03 4.93 14.89
N LYS A 163 -8.35 4.66 16.16
CA LYS A 163 -7.91 5.48 17.31
C LYS A 163 -6.40 5.43 17.52
N GLU A 164 -5.79 4.26 17.42
CA GLU A 164 -4.34 4.13 17.61
C GLU A 164 -3.56 4.82 16.48
N GLN A 165 -4.07 4.77 15.25
CA GLN A 165 -3.54 5.56 14.12
C GLN A 165 -3.85 7.07 14.25
N GLN A 166 -5.00 7.45 14.80
CA GLN A 166 -5.40 8.83 15.08
C GLN A 166 -4.51 9.48 16.14
N ASP A 167 -4.15 8.73 17.18
CA ASP A 167 -3.24 9.18 18.24
C ASP A 167 -1.78 9.23 17.77
N ARG A 168 -1.39 8.37 16.81
CA ARG A 168 -0.02 8.32 16.25
C ARG A 168 0.20 9.37 15.14
N ASN A 169 -0.82 9.64 14.32
CA ASN A 169 -0.78 10.61 13.23
C ASN A 169 -1.67 11.81 13.59
N GLY A 170 -1.22 12.66 14.52
CA GLY A 170 -1.95 13.82 15.04
C GLY A 170 -2.23 14.96 14.04
N LEU A 171 -2.47 14.67 12.76
CA LEU A 171 -2.75 15.68 11.74
C LEU A 171 -3.54 15.10 10.55
N TYR A 172 -4.84 14.87 10.73
CA TYR A 172 -5.79 14.87 9.61
C TYR A 172 -6.99 15.76 9.94
N VAL A 173 -7.24 16.71 9.04
CA VAL A 173 -8.33 17.68 9.09
C VAL A 173 -9.65 16.92 9.14
N ASN A 174 -10.39 17.18 10.21
CA ASN A 174 -11.70 16.62 10.49
C ASN A 174 -12.72 17.17 9.48
N VAL A 175 -12.95 16.47 8.37
CA VAL A 175 -14.16 16.68 7.56
C VAL A 175 -15.26 15.80 8.16
N ARG A 176 -15.63 16.08 9.41
CA ARG A 176 -16.87 15.57 9.98
C ARG A 176 -17.86 16.71 10.14
N LYS A 177 -18.97 16.56 9.42
CA LYS A 177 -20.27 17.23 9.59
C LYS A 177 -20.22 18.75 9.67
N GLY A 178 -20.41 19.36 8.53
CA GLY A 178 -20.88 20.73 8.44
C GLY A 178 -20.61 21.31 7.08
N PHE A 179 -21.28 20.81 6.05
CA PHE A 179 -21.92 21.53 4.96
C PHE A 179 -22.92 20.59 4.30
#